data_AF-A0AA41MIU8-F1
#
_entry.id   AF-A0AA41MIU8-F1
#
_cell.length_a   1.000
_cell.length_b   1.000
_cell.length_c   1.000
_cell.angle_alpha   90.00
_cell.angle_beta   90.00
_cell.angle_gamma   90.00
#
_symmetry.space_group_name_H-M   'P 1'
#
loop_
_entity.id
_entity.type
_entity.pdbx_description
1 polymer ?
#
loop_
_entity_poly.entity_id
_entity_poly.type
_entity_poly.pdbx_seq_one_letter_code
_entity_poly.pdbx_strand_id
1 'polypeptide(L)'
;MRKIRGEMNPLMAADGLRCLFSQNCQTLVLVRPFQRIPRKDSARLADALDTMLQPEVEFNAERQYWGSELKLPTLNFEDVLRNDEHAYNWLSSLKKVGIVRLTGASDKRGEVTKLGKRIGFLYLTFYGHTWQVQDKIDANNVAYTTGKLSFHTDYPALHHPPGVR
;
A
#
# COMPACT_ATOMS: atom_id res chain seq x y z
N MET A 1 -24.24 26.47 23.90
CA MET A 1 -23.20 26.91 22.95
C MET A 1 -21.91 27.22 23.71
N ARG A 2 -20.85 26.42 23.53
CA ARG A 2 -19.46 26.81 23.85
C ARG A 2 -18.59 26.33 22.69
N LYS A 3 -17.91 27.26 22.04
CA LYS A 3 -17.03 27.04 20.88
C LYS A 3 -15.61 26.91 21.43
N ILE A 4 -15.05 25.71 21.45
CA ILE A 4 -13.63 25.49 21.75
C ILE A 4 -12.90 25.55 20.41
N ARG A 5 -12.16 26.63 20.17
CA ARG A 5 -11.17 26.71 19.09
C ARG A 5 -9.94 25.93 19.56
N GLY A 6 -9.72 24.76 18.98
CA GLY A 6 -8.43 24.08 19.03
C GLY A 6 -7.64 24.48 17.79
N GLU A 7 -6.58 25.26 17.97
CA GLU A 7 -5.57 25.50 16.95
C GLU A 7 -4.89 24.17 16.62
N MET A 8 -4.94 23.77 15.36
CA MET A 8 -4.37 22.50 14.90
C MET A 8 -2.97 22.78 14.34
N ASN A 9 -1.95 22.29 15.05
CA ASN A 9 -0.55 22.29 14.65
C ASN A 9 -0.39 21.62 13.26
N PRO A 10 0.22 22.28 12.26
CA PRO A 10 0.46 21.70 10.94
C PRO A 10 1.80 20.96 10.95
N LEU A 11 1.89 19.81 11.63
CA LEU A 11 3.11 18.98 11.67
C LEU A 11 2.75 17.49 11.77
N MET A 12 1.99 16.98 10.79
CA MET A 12 1.83 15.53 10.55
C MET A 12 1.60 15.28 9.04
N ALA A 13 2.48 15.82 8.19
CA ALA A 13 2.69 15.26 6.86
C ALA A 13 3.59 14.03 7.04
N ALA A 14 2.98 12.87 7.31
CA ALA A 14 3.71 11.62 7.43
C ALA A 14 3.49 10.78 6.17
N ASP A 15 4.54 10.74 5.35
CA ASP A 15 4.81 9.91 4.17
C ASP A 15 4.82 8.39 4.45
N GLY A 16 3.86 7.90 5.22
CA GLY A 16 3.73 6.47 5.51
C GLY A 16 2.99 5.75 4.39
N LEU A 17 3.65 4.80 3.72
CA LEU A 17 2.93 3.68 3.09
C LEU A 17 1.96 3.09 4.12
N ARG A 18 0.67 3.05 3.79
CA ARG A 18 -0.36 2.44 4.63
C ARG A 18 -0.96 1.27 3.88
N CYS A 19 -0.68 0.07 4.39
CA CYS A 19 -1.06 -1.20 3.77
C CYS A 19 -2.31 -1.80 4.41
N LEU A 20 -3.25 -2.11 3.55
CA LEU A 20 -4.32 -3.07 3.72
C LEU A 20 -3.90 -4.39 3.08
N PHE A 21 -4.55 -5.48 3.48
CA PHE A 21 -4.24 -6.81 2.98
C PHE A 21 -5.55 -7.59 2.75
N SER A 22 -5.76 -8.11 1.54
CA SER A 22 -6.84 -9.06 1.25
C SER A 22 -6.33 -10.50 1.27
N GLN A 23 -6.95 -11.37 2.07
CA GLN A 23 -6.56 -12.78 2.18
C GLN A 23 -7.24 -13.63 1.09
N ASN A 24 -6.43 -14.39 0.35
CA ASN A 24 -6.84 -15.70 -0.16
C ASN A 24 -5.67 -16.68 -0.01
N CYS A 25 -5.96 -17.93 0.40
CA CYS A 25 -5.07 -18.81 1.18
C CYS A 25 -3.77 -19.33 0.52
N GLN A 26 -3.32 -18.82 -0.62
CA GLN A 26 -2.09 -19.28 -1.27
C GLN A 26 -1.28 -18.20 -2.00
N THR A 27 -1.82 -16.98 -2.11
CA THR A 27 -1.19 -15.91 -2.89
C THR A 27 -1.65 -14.57 -2.34
N LEU A 28 -0.70 -13.82 -1.81
CA LEU A 28 -0.93 -12.44 -1.42
C LEU A 28 -0.46 -11.53 -2.55
N VAL A 29 -1.39 -10.73 -3.06
CA VAL A 29 -1.15 -9.77 -4.14
C VAL A 29 -1.27 -8.39 -3.55
N LEU A 30 -0.18 -7.63 -3.57
CA LEU A 30 -0.18 -6.28 -3.03
C LEU A 30 -0.39 -5.25 -4.12
N VAL A 31 -1.42 -4.40 -4.07
CA VAL A 31 -1.69 -3.41 -5.14
C VAL A 31 -1.73 -1.99 -4.60
N ARG A 32 -0.96 -1.07 -5.21
CA ARG A 32 -1.13 0.38 -5.00
C ARG A 32 -2.16 0.98 -5.96
N PRO A 33 -3.16 1.75 -5.49
CA PRO A 33 -4.02 2.51 -6.37
C PRO A 33 -3.23 3.66 -7.02
N PHE A 34 -3.54 3.92 -8.29
CA PHE A 34 -2.96 5.00 -9.07
C PHE A 34 -3.47 6.35 -8.55
N GLN A 35 -2.60 7.17 -7.93
CA GLN A 35 -2.86 8.59 -7.70
C GLN A 35 -2.17 9.42 -8.80
N ARG A 36 -2.94 10.29 -9.44
CA ARG A 36 -2.48 11.24 -10.45
C ARG A 36 -1.66 12.33 -9.73
N ILE A 37 -0.36 12.43 -10.05
CA ILE A 37 0.50 13.52 -9.57
C ILE A 37 0.44 14.65 -10.61
N PRO A 38 0.14 15.90 -10.25
CA PRO A 38 0.23 17.02 -11.17
C PRO A 38 1.70 17.31 -11.53
N ARG A 39 1.99 17.51 -12.82
CA ARG A 39 3.30 18.00 -13.28
C ARG A 39 3.49 19.44 -12.82
N LYS A 40 4.70 19.78 -12.38
CA LYS A 40 5.15 21.17 -12.27
C LYS A 40 6.36 21.34 -13.18
N ASP A 41 6.22 22.19 -14.18
CA ASP A 41 7.25 22.48 -15.17
C ASP A 41 8.21 23.59 -14.66
N SER A 42 9.52 23.37 -14.88
CA SER A 42 10.64 24.29 -15.16
C SER A 42 10.81 25.61 -14.37
N ALA A 43 11.99 26.14 -14.00
CA ALA A 43 13.39 25.78 -14.19
C ALA A 43 14.29 26.77 -13.40
N ARG A 44 15.48 26.27 -12.99
CA ARG A 44 16.82 26.90 -13.00
C ARG A 44 17.28 27.95 -11.95
N LEU A 45 18.51 27.67 -11.48
CA LEU A 45 19.60 28.52 -10.96
C LEU A 45 19.70 28.78 -9.44
N ALA A 46 20.45 27.93 -8.74
CA ALA A 46 21.40 28.33 -7.69
C ALA A 46 22.37 27.17 -7.35
N ASP A 47 23.41 27.03 -8.18
CA ASP A 47 24.36 25.90 -8.22
C ASP A 47 25.52 26.01 -7.20
N ALA A 48 25.31 26.62 -6.02
CA ALA A 48 26.39 26.79 -5.03
C ALA A 48 25.96 26.80 -3.56
N LEU A 49 24.72 26.43 -3.24
CA LEU A 49 24.24 26.17 -1.88
C LEU A 49 23.82 24.70 -1.67
N ASP A 50 24.02 23.86 -2.67
CA ASP A 50 23.51 22.47 -2.74
C ASP A 50 24.39 21.45 -1.98
N THR A 51 25.58 21.86 -1.51
CA THR A 51 26.55 20.92 -0.90
C THR A 51 26.42 20.81 0.63
N MET A 52 25.63 21.65 1.30
CA MET A 52 25.55 21.67 2.79
C MET A 52 24.16 21.48 3.40
N LEU A 53 23.16 21.25 2.57
CA LEU A 53 21.90 20.65 2.98
C LEU A 53 21.77 19.48 2.01
N GLN A 54 21.88 18.23 2.46
CA GLN A 54 21.33 17.13 1.67
C GLN A 54 19.86 17.05 2.04
N PRO A 55 18.94 17.67 1.27
CA PRO A 55 17.54 17.39 1.47
C PRO A 55 17.26 16.02 0.84
N GLU A 56 16.30 15.31 1.40
CA GLU A 56 15.45 14.41 0.63
C GLU A 56 16.15 13.18 0.03
N VAL A 57 15.95 12.02 0.68
CA VAL A 57 15.87 10.76 -0.06
C VAL A 57 14.80 10.97 -1.13
N GLU A 58 15.26 11.33 -2.34
CA GLU A 58 14.40 11.63 -3.47
C GLU A 58 13.43 10.46 -3.67
N PHE A 59 12.12 10.75 -3.74
CA PHE A 59 11.11 9.75 -4.09
C PHE A 59 11.34 9.32 -5.54
N ASN A 60 12.34 8.45 -5.77
CA ASN A 60 12.75 8.08 -7.10
C ASN A 60 11.56 7.45 -7.82
N ALA A 61 11.16 8.12 -8.91
CA ALA A 61 9.86 7.99 -9.55
C ALA A 61 9.83 6.89 -10.61
N GLU A 62 10.74 5.91 -10.55
CA GLU A 62 10.80 4.84 -11.52
C GLU A 62 9.50 4.01 -11.45
N ARG A 63 8.68 4.12 -12.50
CA ARG A 63 7.41 3.40 -12.66
C ARG A 63 7.47 2.58 -13.93
N GLN A 64 7.12 1.32 -13.83
CA GLN A 64 6.96 0.45 -14.98
C GLN A 64 5.47 0.29 -15.29
N TYR A 65 5.05 0.81 -16.42
CA TYR A 65 3.70 0.58 -16.94
C TYR A 65 3.60 -0.81 -17.57
N TRP A 66 2.39 -1.38 -17.54
CA TRP A 66 2.12 -2.71 -18.05
C TRP A 66 0.64 -2.86 -18.42
N GLY A 67 0.36 -3.78 -19.35
CA GLY A 67 -0.95 -4.27 -19.72
C GLY A 67 -1.07 -5.78 -19.50
N SER A 68 -1.73 -6.48 -20.42
CA SER A 68 -1.94 -7.93 -20.36
C SER A 68 -0.63 -8.75 -20.41
N GLU A 69 0.46 -8.13 -20.84
CA GLU A 69 1.80 -8.74 -20.93
C GLU A 69 2.54 -8.80 -19.59
N LEU A 70 1.96 -8.29 -18.51
CA LEU A 70 2.59 -8.26 -17.19
C LEU A 70 3.08 -9.66 -16.76
N LYS A 71 4.39 -9.77 -16.53
CA LYS A 71 4.97 -10.88 -15.78
C LYS A 71 4.93 -10.54 -14.30
N LEU A 72 4.04 -11.20 -13.56
CA LEU A 72 3.78 -10.89 -12.16
C LEU A 72 5.04 -11.11 -11.30
N PRO A 73 5.64 -10.05 -10.72
CA PRO A 73 6.77 -10.20 -9.81
C PRO A 73 6.39 -11.15 -8.68
N THR A 74 7.17 -12.21 -8.49
CA THR A 74 6.84 -13.29 -7.55
C THR A 74 8.02 -13.54 -6.62
N LEU A 75 7.76 -13.55 -5.31
CA LEU A 75 8.76 -13.81 -4.27
C LEU A 75 8.23 -14.87 -3.28
N ASN A 76 9.13 -15.47 -2.51
CA ASN A 76 8.76 -16.36 -1.41
C ASN A 76 8.41 -15.53 -0.17
N PHE A 77 7.32 -15.92 0.49
CA PHE A 77 6.78 -15.25 1.66
C PHE A 77 7.73 -15.32 2.88
N GLU A 78 8.31 -16.49 3.17
CA GLU A 78 9.21 -16.68 4.30
C GLU A 78 10.53 -15.94 4.09
N ASP A 79 11.05 -15.91 2.86
CA ASP A 79 12.27 -15.16 2.55
C ASP A 79 12.08 -13.66 2.79
N VAL A 80 10.91 -13.10 2.41
CA VAL A 80 10.55 -11.70 2.67
C VAL A 80 10.48 -11.39 4.16
N LEU A 81 9.99 -12.35 4.97
CA LEU A 81 9.93 -12.17 6.42
C LEU A 81 11.31 -12.23 7.09
N ARG A 82 12.25 -13.01 6.54
CA ARG A 82 13.54 -13.32 7.19
C ARG A 82 14.73 -12.52 6.66
N ASN A 83 14.70 -12.09 5.40
CA ASN A 83 15.83 -11.45 4.74
C ASN A 83 15.46 -10.02 4.29
N ASP A 84 16.31 -9.06 4.66
CA ASP A 84 16.14 -7.65 4.31
C ASP A 84 16.28 -7.39 2.80
N GLU A 85 17.12 -8.15 2.10
CA GLU A 85 17.27 -8.05 0.65
C GLU A 85 15.96 -8.44 -0.07
N HIS A 86 15.33 -9.54 0.36
CA HIS A 86 14.05 -9.96 -0.19
C HIS A 86 12.91 -8.99 0.17
N ALA A 87 12.92 -8.43 1.39
CA ALA A 87 11.96 -7.40 1.79
C ALA A 87 12.13 -6.10 0.97
N TYR A 88 13.38 -5.68 0.73
CA TYR A 88 13.69 -4.55 -0.13
C TYR A 88 13.21 -4.78 -1.56
N ASN A 89 13.53 -5.95 -2.14
CA ASN A 89 13.09 -6.31 -3.49
C ASN A 89 11.57 -6.35 -3.61
N TRP A 90 10.87 -6.84 -2.58
CA TRP A 90 9.42 -6.81 -2.49
C TRP A 90 8.86 -5.39 -2.49
N LEU A 91 9.33 -4.51 -1.61
CA LEU A 91 8.81 -3.14 -1.48
C LEU A 91 9.19 -2.26 -2.68
N SER A 92 10.39 -2.43 -3.21
CA SER A 92 10.87 -1.74 -4.41
C SER A 92 10.06 -2.16 -5.64
N SER A 93 9.84 -3.47 -5.84
CA SER A 93 8.98 -3.99 -6.91
C SER A 93 7.54 -3.50 -6.77
N LEU A 94 7.00 -3.48 -5.54
CA LEU A 94 5.66 -2.97 -5.27
C LEU A 94 5.55 -1.47 -5.59
N LYS A 95 6.60 -0.68 -5.32
CA LYS A 95 6.62 0.75 -5.64
C LYS A 95 6.74 1.00 -7.15
N LYS A 96 7.56 0.21 -7.86
CA LYS A 96 7.87 0.35 -9.30
C LYS A 96 6.78 -0.20 -10.21
N VAL A 97 6.33 -1.43 -9.95
CA VAL A 97 5.37 -2.17 -10.77
C VAL A 97 3.94 -1.98 -10.26
N GLY A 98 3.77 -1.69 -8.96
CA GLY A 98 2.45 -1.53 -8.35
C GLY A 98 1.81 -2.84 -7.91
N ILE A 99 2.41 -4.00 -8.20
CA ILE A 99 1.92 -5.32 -7.84
C ILE A 99 3.03 -6.37 -7.60
N VAL A 100 2.92 -7.16 -6.54
CA VAL A 100 3.81 -8.31 -6.24
C VAL A 100 3.01 -9.48 -5.67
N ARG A 101 3.33 -10.70 -6.09
CA ARG A 101 2.81 -11.96 -5.55
C ARG A 101 3.79 -12.58 -4.56
N LEU A 102 3.33 -12.87 -3.35
CA LEU A 102 4.06 -13.70 -2.40
C LEU A 102 3.51 -15.13 -2.38
N THR A 103 4.41 -16.11 -2.50
CA THR A 103 4.11 -17.55 -2.53
C THR A 103 4.68 -18.27 -1.31
N GLY A 104 4.13 -19.43 -0.96
CA GLY A 104 4.63 -20.24 0.17
C GLY A 104 4.15 -19.76 1.55
N ALA A 105 3.15 -18.88 1.61
CA ALA A 105 2.46 -18.57 2.86
C ALA A 105 1.57 -19.74 3.30
N SER A 106 1.36 -19.90 4.61
CA SER A 106 0.40 -20.88 5.14
C SER A 106 -1.03 -20.55 4.70
N ASP A 107 -1.87 -21.58 4.61
CA ASP A 107 -3.33 -21.50 4.47
C ASP A 107 -4.06 -21.04 5.75
N LYS A 108 -3.32 -20.66 6.79
CA LYS A 108 -3.85 -20.22 8.07
C LYS A 108 -4.05 -18.71 8.09
N ARG A 109 -4.97 -18.26 8.94
CA ARG A 109 -5.14 -16.83 9.24
C ARG A 109 -3.88 -16.27 9.90
N GLY A 110 -3.55 -15.02 9.58
CA GLY A 110 -2.49 -14.26 10.25
C GLY A 110 -1.24 -13.99 9.43
N GLU A 111 -1.10 -14.59 8.24
CA GLU A 111 0.07 -14.36 7.36
C GLU A 111 0.22 -12.87 6.99
N VAL A 112 -0.89 -12.19 6.69
CA VAL A 112 -0.91 -10.75 6.42
C VAL A 112 -0.48 -9.91 7.62
N THR A 113 -0.77 -10.38 8.84
CA THR A 113 -0.35 -9.71 10.07
C THR A 113 1.16 -9.80 10.27
N LYS A 114 1.78 -10.93 9.88
CA LYS A 114 3.25 -11.07 9.88
C LYS A 114 3.90 -10.05 8.95
N LEU A 115 3.36 -9.87 7.74
CA LEU A 115 3.85 -8.87 6.80
C LEU A 115 3.64 -7.44 7.31
N GLY A 116 2.47 -7.17 7.91
CA GLY A 116 2.20 -5.89 8.58
C GLY A 116 3.27 -5.55 9.62
N LYS A 117 3.66 -6.52 10.46
CA LYS A 117 4.74 -6.35 11.43
C LYS A 117 6.12 -6.19 10.78
N ARG A 118 6.36 -6.84 9.63
CA ARG A 118 7.63 -6.74 8.89
C ARG A 118 7.87 -5.33 8.33
N ILE A 119 6.80 -4.66 7.89
CA ILE A 119 6.88 -3.29 7.34
C ILE A 119 6.65 -2.20 8.40
N GLY A 120 6.03 -2.55 9.53
CA GLY A 120 5.68 -1.62 10.61
C GLY A 120 4.33 -1.97 11.21
N PHE A 121 3.24 -1.49 10.62
CA PHE A 121 1.88 -1.69 11.12
C PHE A 121 0.83 -1.74 10.00
N LEU A 122 -0.31 -2.36 10.32
CA LEU A 122 -1.48 -2.40 9.44
C LEU A 122 -2.33 -1.14 9.58
N TYR A 123 -2.94 -0.71 8.48
CA TYR A 123 -3.90 0.39 8.50
C TYR A 123 -5.26 -0.09 9.01
N LEU A 124 -5.71 0.40 10.17
CA LEU A 124 -7.01 0.04 10.74
C LEU A 124 -8.15 0.74 9.98
N THR A 125 -9.18 -0.03 9.62
CA THR A 125 -10.42 0.49 9.03
C THR A 125 -11.64 0.01 9.83
N PHE A 126 -12.84 0.41 9.41
CA PHE A 126 -14.08 -0.07 10.00
C PHE A 126 -14.29 -1.58 9.84
N TYR A 127 -13.65 -2.25 8.87
CA TYR A 127 -13.66 -3.72 8.76
C TYR A 127 -12.64 -4.42 9.67
N GLY A 128 -11.88 -3.67 10.49
CA GLY A 128 -10.86 -4.18 11.40
C GLY A 128 -9.44 -4.09 10.84
N HIS A 129 -8.48 -4.66 11.58
CA HIS A 129 -7.07 -4.74 11.17
C HIS A 129 -6.86 -5.69 9.98
N THR A 130 -7.70 -6.72 9.91
CA THR A 130 -7.79 -7.69 8.81
C THR A 130 -9.25 -8.11 8.68
N TRP A 131 -9.71 -8.43 7.49
CA TRP A 131 -11.05 -8.96 7.25
C TRP A 131 -10.99 -10.26 6.46
N GLN A 132 -12.11 -10.99 6.46
CA GLN A 132 -12.28 -12.23 5.71
C GLN A 132 -13.21 -11.98 4.53
N VAL A 133 -12.70 -12.22 3.32
CA VAL A 133 -13.45 -12.14 2.07
C VAL A 133 -14.06 -13.51 1.81
N GLN A 134 -15.29 -13.67 2.25
CA GLN A 134 -16.08 -14.89 2.13
C GLN A 134 -17.55 -14.50 2.08
N ASP A 135 -18.39 -15.37 1.53
CA ASP A 135 -19.83 -15.20 1.55
C ASP A 135 -20.34 -15.15 3.01
N LYS A 136 -21.22 -14.19 3.30
CA LYS A 136 -21.79 -13.98 4.63
C LYS A 136 -23.29 -13.76 4.53
N ILE A 137 -24.03 -14.39 5.44
CA ILE A 137 -25.44 -14.04 5.69
C ILE A 137 -25.49 -12.57 6.11
N ASP A 138 -26.44 -11.82 5.55
CA ASP A 138 -26.60 -10.37 5.77
C ASP A 138 -25.31 -9.58 5.49
N ALA A 139 -24.69 -9.85 4.34
CA ALA A 139 -23.47 -9.20 3.88
C ALA A 139 -23.58 -7.66 3.92
N ASN A 140 -22.75 -7.03 4.75
CA ASN A 140 -22.66 -5.57 4.85
C ASN A 140 -21.80 -4.91 3.76
N ASN A 141 -21.23 -5.71 2.86
CA ASN A 141 -20.45 -5.28 1.71
C ASN A 141 -20.59 -6.32 0.59
N VAL A 142 -20.64 -5.87 -0.67
CA VAL A 142 -20.68 -6.73 -1.87
C VAL A 142 -19.48 -7.69 -1.93
N ALA A 143 -18.34 -7.30 -1.36
CA ALA A 143 -17.16 -8.16 -1.24
C ALA A 143 -17.38 -9.41 -0.34
N TYR A 144 -18.45 -9.45 0.44
CA TYR A 144 -18.84 -10.61 1.25
C TYR A 144 -20.03 -11.37 0.64
N THR A 145 -20.14 -11.33 -0.69
CA THR A 145 -21.11 -12.10 -1.47
C THR A 145 -20.40 -12.90 -2.56
N THR A 146 -21.08 -13.84 -3.20
CA THR A 146 -20.56 -14.57 -4.38
C THR A 146 -20.68 -13.79 -5.69
N GLY A 147 -21.20 -12.56 -5.65
CA GLY A 147 -21.39 -11.71 -6.82
C GLY A 147 -20.07 -11.29 -7.47
N LYS A 148 -20.11 -11.04 -8.78
CA LYS A 148 -18.95 -10.53 -9.53
C LYS A 148 -18.60 -9.11 -9.07
N LEU A 149 -17.33 -8.88 -8.74
CA LEU A 149 -16.77 -7.55 -8.53
C LEU A 149 -16.11 -7.05 -9.82
N SER A 150 -16.57 -5.91 -10.34
CA SER A 150 -15.90 -5.18 -11.44
C SER A 150 -14.61 -4.51 -10.95
N PHE A 151 -13.78 -3.99 -11.86
CA PHE A 151 -12.57 -3.25 -11.48
C PHE A 151 -12.90 -2.08 -10.54
N HIS A 152 -12.21 -2.01 -9.40
CA HIS A 152 -12.45 -1.00 -8.38
C HIS A 152 -11.21 -0.71 -7.52
N THR A 153 -11.25 0.43 -6.82
CA THR A 153 -10.37 0.75 -5.70
C THR A 153 -11.13 0.55 -4.39
N ASP A 154 -10.46 0.09 -3.33
CA ASP A 154 -11.11 -0.09 -2.04
C ASP A 154 -11.20 1.24 -1.33
N TYR A 155 -12.26 1.38 -0.54
CA TYR A 155 -12.44 2.51 0.35
C TYR A 155 -12.34 3.91 -0.31
N PRO A 156 -12.93 4.16 -1.50
CA PRO A 156 -13.02 5.51 -2.04
C PRO A 156 -13.88 6.44 -1.15
N ALA A 157 -14.67 5.86 -0.24
CA ALA A 157 -15.44 6.58 0.76
C ALA A 157 -14.58 7.25 1.85
N LEU A 158 -13.30 6.88 2.00
CA LEU A 158 -12.38 7.56 2.91
C LEU A 158 -11.71 8.74 2.20
N HIS A 159 -11.54 9.87 2.90
CA HIS A 159 -10.74 11.00 2.39
C HIS A 159 -9.28 10.59 2.11
N HIS A 160 -8.77 9.61 2.88
CA HIS A 160 -7.45 9.04 2.70
C HIS A 160 -7.59 7.53 2.50
N PRO A 161 -7.85 7.08 1.26
CA PRO A 161 -7.95 5.66 0.97
C PRO A 161 -6.64 4.93 1.27
N PRO A 162 -6.73 3.63 1.58
CA PRO A 162 -5.59 2.72 1.66
C PRO A 162 -4.63 2.81 0.47
N GLY A 163 -3.34 2.94 0.75
CA GLY A 163 -2.31 3.10 -0.28
C GLY A 163 -1.77 1.81 -0.86
N VAL A 164 -1.88 0.69 -0.13
CA VAL A 164 -1.52 -0.66 -0.55
C VAL A 164 -2.63 -1.58 -0.04
N ARG A 165 -2.95 -2.66 -0.76
CA ARG A 165 -3.96 -3.68 -0.41
C ARG A 165 -3.41 -5.06 -0.65
#